data_AF-A0A3C0AUA4-F1
#
_entry.id   AF-A0A3C0AUA4-F1
#
_cell.length_a   1.000
_cell.length_b   1.000
_cell.length_c   1.000
_cell.angle_alpha   90.00
_cell.angle_beta   90.00
_cell.angle_gamma   90.00
#
_symmetry.space_group_name_H-M   'P 1'
#
loop_
_entity.id
_entity.type
_entity.pdbx_description
1 polymer ?
#
loop_
_entity_poly.entity_id
_entity_poly.type
_entity_poly.pdbx_seq_one_letter_code
_entity_poly.pdbx_strand_id
1 'polypeptide(L)'
;GPWLTGLDPTQHVYPAIVWVLTGWTVLHVILGIIMQLYCLARRAAGKMTDRWDADIVNVSLYWHFLALTVVMTVGVIAGFPSVS
;
A
#
# COMPACT_ATOMS: atom_id res chain seq x y z
N GLY A 1 -5.56 -13.27 -5.74
CA GLY A 1 -5.15 -13.01 -4.35
C GLY A 1 -5.09 -14.32 -3.58
N PRO A 2 -4.31 -14.43 -2.50
CA PRO A 2 -4.02 -15.69 -1.79
C PRO A 2 -5.26 -16.47 -1.30
N TRP A 3 -6.37 -15.77 -1.01
CA TRP A 3 -7.68 -16.35 -0.74
C TRP A 3 -8.26 -17.20 -1.88
N LEU A 4 -7.97 -16.84 -3.14
CA LEU A 4 -8.45 -17.54 -4.34
C LEU A 4 -7.52 -18.70 -4.74
N THR A 5 -6.30 -18.74 -4.23
CA THR A 5 -5.28 -19.73 -4.62
C THR A 5 -5.07 -20.83 -3.56
N GLY A 6 -5.87 -20.88 -2.50
CA GLY A 6 -5.80 -21.93 -1.48
C GLY A 6 -4.48 -21.95 -0.70
N LEU A 7 -3.77 -20.83 -0.63
CA LEU A 7 -2.49 -20.72 0.09
C LEU A 7 -2.75 -20.67 1.59
N ASP A 8 -2.68 -21.82 2.26
CA ASP A 8 -2.71 -21.92 3.72
C ASP A 8 -1.40 -21.36 4.31
N PRO A 9 -1.45 -20.26 5.08
CA PRO A 9 -0.26 -19.62 5.63
C PRO A 9 0.49 -20.47 6.66
N THR A 10 -0.11 -21.56 7.15
CA THR A 10 0.49 -22.42 8.19
C THR A 10 1.26 -23.61 7.62
N GLN A 11 1.08 -23.93 6.34
CA GLN A 11 1.68 -25.11 5.70
C GLN A 11 3.17 -24.91 5.41
N HIS A 12 3.55 -23.78 4.79
CA HIS A 12 4.92 -23.53 4.34
C HIS A 12 5.27 -22.03 4.41
N VAL A 13 6.58 -21.74 4.44
CA VAL A 13 7.12 -20.36 4.55
C VAL A 13 6.70 -19.46 3.37
N TYR A 14 6.54 -20.04 2.17
CA TYR A 14 6.13 -19.29 0.97
C TYR A 14 4.68 -18.74 1.06
N PRO A 15 3.64 -19.54 1.33
CA PRO A 15 2.30 -19.04 1.66
C PRO A 15 2.30 -18.00 2.80
N ALA A 16 3.08 -18.22 3.85
CA ALA A 16 3.16 -17.33 5.01
C ALA A 16 3.66 -15.93 4.62
N ILE A 17 4.77 -15.84 3.87
CA ILE A 17 5.33 -14.54 3.47
C ILE A 17 4.44 -13.83 2.45
N VAL A 18 3.76 -14.56 1.55
CA VAL A 18 2.77 -13.99 0.62
C VAL A 18 1.63 -13.30 1.36
N TRP A 19 1.11 -13.92 2.42
CA TRP A 19 0.07 -13.34 3.28
C TRP A 19 0.55 -12.09 4.02
N VAL A 20 1.78 -12.13 4.57
CA VAL A 20 2.37 -10.98 5.25
C VAL A 20 2.56 -9.80 4.29
N LEU A 21 3.15 -10.02 3.12
CA LEU A 21 3.36 -8.96 2.12
C LEU A 21 2.04 -8.37 1.62
N THR A 22 1.04 -9.23 1.38
CA THR A 22 -0.29 -8.80 0.95
C THR A 22 -0.96 -7.97 2.05
N GLY A 23 -1.01 -8.46 3.28
CA GLY A 23 -1.62 -7.76 4.41
C GLY A 23 -0.93 -6.43 4.72
N TRP A 24 0.41 -6.41 4.71
CA TRP A 24 1.21 -5.21 4.90
C TRP A 24 0.93 -4.16 3.84
N THR A 25 0.85 -4.58 2.57
CA THR A 25 0.55 -3.67 1.44
C THR A 25 -0.85 -3.08 1.58
N VAL A 26 -1.86 -3.90 1.90
CA VAL A 26 -3.24 -3.43 2.13
C VAL A 26 -3.30 -2.43 3.28
N LEU A 27 -2.59 -2.69 4.38
CA LEU A 27 -2.52 -1.76 5.52
C LEU A 27 -1.97 -0.39 5.10
N HIS A 28 -0.91 -0.35 4.28
CA HIS A 28 -0.34 0.91 3.79
C HIS A 28 -1.28 1.64 2.83
N VAL A 29 -2.03 0.91 2.00
CA VAL A 29 -3.06 1.51 1.15
C VAL A 29 -4.14 2.19 2.00
N ILE A 30 -4.61 1.52 3.05
CA ILE A 30 -5.60 2.09 3.98
C ILE A 30 -5.05 3.36 4.64
N LEU A 31 -3.80 3.33 5.13
CA LEU A 31 -3.14 4.49 5.71
C LEU A 31 -3.02 5.65 4.69
N GLY A 32 -2.60 5.38 3.45
CA GLY A 32 -2.51 6.39 2.40
C GLY A 32 -3.85 7.05 2.08
N ILE A 33 -4.94 6.27 2.05
CA ILE A 33 -6.29 6.79 1.86
C ILE A 33 -6.67 7.71 3.03
N ILE A 34 -6.42 7.32 4.27
CA ILE A 34 -6.70 8.15 5.45
C ILE A 34 -5.94 9.48 5.38
N MET A 35 -4.65 9.45 5.04
CA MET A 35 -3.84 10.65 4.91
C MET A 35 -4.35 11.57 3.78
N GLN A 36 -4.79 11.00 2.65
CA GLN A 36 -5.37 11.75 1.54
C GLN A 36 -6.70 12.41 1.92
N LEU A 37 -7.57 11.68 2.63
CA LEU A 37 -8.85 12.18 3.13
C LEU A 37 -8.64 13.30 4.14
N TYR A 38 -7.65 13.18 5.02
CA TYR A 38 -7.27 14.24 5.95
C TYR A 38 -6.86 15.52 5.20
N CYS A 39 -5.99 15.41 4.20
CA CYS A 39 -5.58 16.55 3.38
C CYS A 39 -6.77 17.18 2.64
N LEU A 40 -7.67 16.36 2.09
CA LEU A 40 -8.88 16.83 1.40
C LEU A 40 -9.83 17.57 2.35
N ALA A 41 -10.08 17.01 3.54
CA ALA A 41 -10.92 17.63 4.57
C ALA A 41 -10.32 18.96 5.06
N ARG A 42 -8.99 19.00 5.26
CA ARG A 42 -8.27 20.21 5.69
C ARG A 42 -8.29 21.31 4.62
N ARG A 43 -8.20 20.93 3.34
CA ARG A 43 -8.37 21.84 2.21
C ARG A 43 -9.81 22.35 2.10
N ALA A 44 -10.80 21.48 2.25
CA ALA A 44 -12.22 21.84 2.22
C ALA A 44 -12.62 22.77 3.39
N ALA A 45 -12.00 22.60 4.56
CA ALA A 45 -12.17 23.48 5.71
C ALA A 45 -11.52 24.87 5.55
N GLY A 46 -10.91 25.17 4.40
CA GLY A 46 -10.27 26.46 4.13
C GLY A 46 -9.01 26.72 4.95
N LYS A 47 -8.48 25.70 5.64
CA LYS A 47 -7.30 25.81 6.52
C LYS A 47 -5.98 25.53 5.80
N MET A 48 -6.00 25.33 4.49
CA MET A 48 -4.84 25.07 3.67
C MET A 48 -4.56 26.29 2.80
N THR A 49 -3.46 26.98 3.10
CA THR A 49 -2.97 28.15 2.35
C THR A 49 -1.82 27.71 1.46
N ASP A 50 -1.63 28.41 0.34
CA ASP A 50 -0.66 28.11 -0.74
C ASP A 50 0.82 28.10 -0.29
N ARG A 51 1.08 28.46 0.97
CA ARG A 51 2.42 28.54 1.58
C ARG A 51 2.68 27.46 2.63
N TRP A 52 1.66 26.69 3.03
CA TRP A 52 1.73 25.63 4.05
C TRP A 52 1.13 24.33 3.52
N ASP A 53 1.67 23.85 2.41
CA ASP A 53 1.26 22.67 1.65
C ASP A 53 2.13 21.42 1.94
N ALA A 54 3.00 21.49 2.94
CA ALA A 54 3.88 20.38 3.33
C ALA A 54 3.15 19.03 3.52
N ASP A 55 1.91 19.04 4.02
CA ASP A 55 1.12 17.84 4.20
C ASP A 55 0.78 17.15 2.87
N ILE A 56 0.41 17.91 1.82
CA ILE A 56 0.04 17.33 0.53
C ILE A 56 1.26 16.82 -0.24
N VAL A 57 2.39 17.51 -0.10
CA VAL A 57 3.67 17.07 -0.67
C VAL A 57 4.12 15.76 -0.01
N ASN A 58 4.02 15.68 1.32
CA ASN A 58 4.36 14.46 2.06
C ASN A 58 3.43 13.29 1.68
N VAL A 59 2.12 13.54 1.57
CA VAL A 59 1.16 12.51 1.13
C VAL A 59 1.42 12.07 -0.31
N SER A 60 1.79 13.00 -1.20
CA SER A 60 2.21 12.64 -2.56
C SER A 60 3.43 11.73 -2.54
N LEU A 61 4.48 12.07 -1.78
CA LEU A 61 5.68 11.24 -1.67
C LEU A 61 5.37 9.84 -1.10
N TYR A 62 4.50 9.78 -0.09
CA TYR A 62 4.00 8.53 0.48
C TYR A 62 3.26 7.68 -0.58
N TRP A 63 2.41 8.28 -1.41
CA TRP A 63 1.73 7.58 -2.51
C TRP A 63 2.71 7.02 -3.54
N HIS A 64 3.78 7.73 -3.88
CA HIS A 64 4.83 7.22 -4.77
C HIS A 64 5.54 6.00 -4.17
N PHE A 65 5.90 6.07 -2.88
CA PHE A 65 6.50 4.95 -2.16
C PHE A 65 5.55 3.74 -2.08
N LEU A 66 4.26 3.99 -1.81
CA LEU A 66 3.23 2.97 -1.78
C LEU A 66 3.04 2.30 -3.14
N ALA A 67 3.02 3.07 -4.23
CA ALA A 67 2.89 2.54 -5.58
C ALA A 67 4.06 1.60 -5.91
N LEU A 68 5.30 1.98 -5.56
CA LEU A 68 6.46 1.11 -5.72
C LEU A 68 6.35 -0.16 -4.87
N THR A 69 5.88 -0.04 -3.63
CA THR A 69 5.67 -1.18 -2.72
C THR A 69 4.66 -2.16 -3.30
N VAL A 70 3.53 -1.68 -3.85
CA VAL A 70 2.51 -2.51 -4.49
C VAL A 70 3.09 -3.23 -5.71
N VAL A 71 3.80 -2.50 -6.59
CA VAL A 71 4.43 -3.08 -7.78
C VAL A 71 5.43 -4.17 -7.40
N MET A 72 6.28 -3.92 -6.40
CA MET A 72 7.24 -4.91 -5.91
C MET A 72 6.55 -6.12 -5.30
N THR A 73 5.55 -5.94 -4.42
CA THR A 73 4.79 -7.04 -3.82
C THR A 73 4.11 -7.90 -4.89
N VAL A 74 3.45 -7.28 -5.87
CA VAL A 74 2.81 -8.01 -6.98
C VAL A 74 3.85 -8.71 -7.86
N GLY A 75 4.95 -8.03 -8.19
CA GLY A 75 6.02 -8.58 -9.01
C GLY A 75 6.68 -9.80 -8.36
N VAL A 76 6.94 -9.77 -7.05
CA VAL A 76 7.51 -10.91 -6.33
C VAL A 76 6.51 -12.06 -6.24
N ILE A 77 5.25 -11.81 -5.89
CA ILE A 77 4.23 -12.88 -5.74
C ILE A 77 3.88 -13.52 -7.08
N ALA A 78 3.75 -12.72 -8.16
CA ALA A 78 3.36 -13.20 -9.49
C ALA A 78 4.55 -13.68 -10.32
N GLY A 79 5.76 -13.16 -10.08
CA GLY A 79 6.97 -13.54 -10.80
C GLY A 79 7.61 -14.83 -10.30
N PHE A 80 7.52 -15.15 -9.01
CA PHE A 80 8.11 -16.39 -8.47
C PHE A 80 7.51 -17.69 -9.07
N PRO A 81 6.19 -17.81 -9.24
CA PRO A 81 5.58 -18.99 -9.85
C PRO A 81 5.90 -19.18 -11.33
N SER A 82 6.33 -18.13 -12.05
CA SER A 82 6.58 -18.20 -13.50
C SER A 82 8.03 -18.50 -13.87
N VAL A 83 8.95 -18.43 -12.90
CA VAL A 83 10.38 -18.77 -13.09
C VAL A 83 10.77 -20.14 -12.51
N SER A 84 9.85 -20.84 -11.85
CA SER A 84 10.08 -22.14 -11.21
C SER A 84 9.50 -23.31 -12.00
#